data_AF-A0A6N4PZG2-F1
#
_entry.id   AF-A0A6N4PZG2-F1
#
_cell.length_a   1.000
_cell.length_b   1.000
_cell.length_c   1.000
_cell.angle_alpha   90.00
_cell.angle_beta   90.00
_cell.angle_gamma   90.00
#
_symmetry.space_group_name_H-M   'P 1'
#
loop_
_entity.id
_entity.type
_entity.pdbx_description
1 polymer ?
#
loop_
_entity_poly.entity_id
_entity_poly.type
_entity_poly.pdbx_seq_one_letter_code
_entity_poly.pdbx_strand_id
1 'polypeptide(L)'
;MEPQKVGPGQIDKIAEDLKKDPEKSIGNYLFKGFRIQISKYKASGAERVQQLYKRRRAQGLCIVCGTKVTRKNPVTGILYRLCDTHRAEIDQKNKEKAKAKKGK
;
A
#
# COMPACT_ATOMS: atom_id res chain seq x y z
N MET A 1 -9.11 -5.23 -2.40
CA MET A 1 -7.93 -6.11 -2.28
C MET A 1 -8.42 -7.49 -1.96
N GLU A 2 -7.92 -8.48 -2.67
CA GLU A 2 -8.26 -9.87 -2.41
C GLU A 2 -7.78 -10.28 -1.01
N PRO A 3 -8.56 -11.08 -0.27
CA PRO A 3 -8.18 -11.57 1.04
C PRO A 3 -7.06 -12.60 0.93
N GLN A 4 -6.12 -12.58 1.89
CA GLN A 4 -5.05 -13.56 1.97
C GLN A 4 -5.61 -14.88 2.51
N LYS A 5 -5.48 -15.98 1.75
CA LYS A 5 -5.88 -17.31 2.21
C LYS A 5 -5.01 -17.74 3.40
N VAL A 6 -5.65 -18.17 4.48
CA VAL A 6 -4.97 -18.59 5.71
C VAL A 6 -5.51 -19.91 6.25
N GLY A 7 -4.63 -20.69 6.87
CA GLY A 7 -4.96 -21.93 7.59
C GLY A 7 -5.08 -21.75 9.11
N PRO A 8 -5.44 -22.80 9.88
CA PRO A 8 -5.67 -22.72 11.32
C PRO A 8 -4.49 -22.14 12.10
N GLY A 9 -3.29 -22.72 11.95
CA GLY A 9 -2.10 -22.21 12.66
C GLY A 9 -1.69 -20.78 12.28
N GLN A 10 -2.12 -20.28 11.12
CA GLN A 10 -1.92 -18.87 10.77
C GLN A 10 -2.91 -17.96 11.50
N ILE A 11 -4.13 -18.43 11.79
CA ILE A 11 -5.08 -17.69 12.62
C ILE A 11 -4.54 -17.54 14.04
N ASP A 12 -4.00 -18.61 14.63
CA ASP A 12 -3.39 -18.56 15.96
C ASP A 12 -2.23 -17.55 16.00
N LYS A 13 -1.37 -17.59 14.97
CA LYS A 13 -0.29 -16.62 14.82
C LYS A 13 -0.80 -15.18 14.68
N ILE A 14 -1.84 -14.95 13.88
CA ILE A 14 -2.46 -13.61 13.74
C ILE A 14 -3.00 -13.12 15.10
N ALA A 15 -3.59 -14.02 15.90
CA ALA A 15 -4.09 -13.71 17.23
C ALA A 15 -2.95 -13.40 18.22
N GLU A 16 -1.81 -14.09 18.14
CA GLU A 16 -0.60 -13.75 18.90
C GLU A 16 -0.01 -12.40 18.47
N ASP A 17 0.13 -12.18 17.17
CA ASP A 17 0.65 -10.93 16.60
C ASP A 17 -0.27 -9.77 17.00
N LEU A 18 -1.59 -9.98 17.08
CA LEU A 18 -2.54 -8.98 17.60
C LEU A 18 -2.26 -8.55 19.04
N LYS A 19 -1.70 -9.43 19.87
CA LYS A 19 -1.36 -9.11 21.26
C LYS A 19 -0.02 -8.36 21.37
N LYS A 20 0.95 -8.70 20.50
CA LYS A 20 2.32 -8.17 20.55
C LYS A 20 2.51 -6.91 19.71
N ASP A 21 2.02 -6.94 18.47
CA ASP A 21 2.19 -5.89 17.47
C ASP A 21 0.95 -5.82 16.54
N PRO A 22 -0.16 -5.21 17.01
CA PRO A 22 -1.45 -5.23 16.33
C PRO A 22 -1.42 -4.68 14.91
N GLU A 23 -0.45 -3.81 14.59
CA GLU A 23 -0.33 -3.19 13.27
C GLU A 23 0.01 -4.20 12.17
N LYS A 24 0.80 -5.25 12.49
CA LYS A 24 1.14 -6.31 11.53
C LYS A 24 -0.04 -7.20 11.16
N SER A 25 -1.01 -7.34 12.07
CA SER A 25 -2.20 -8.15 11.87
C SER A 25 -3.32 -7.44 11.11
N ILE A 26 -3.15 -6.15 10.75
CA ILE A 26 -4.17 -5.41 9.98
C ILE A 26 -4.25 -5.97 8.56
N GLY A 27 -5.42 -6.48 8.18
CA GLY A 27 -5.53 -7.23 6.94
C GLY A 27 -6.94 -7.72 6.62
N ASN A 28 -7.03 -8.38 5.46
CA ASN A 28 -8.20 -9.15 5.06
C ASN A 28 -7.72 -10.58 4.83
N TYR A 29 -8.35 -11.54 5.48
CA TYR A 29 -7.96 -12.95 5.48
C TYR A 29 -9.14 -13.80 5.05
N LEU A 30 -8.86 -14.93 4.39
CA LEU A 30 -9.85 -15.90 3.97
C LEU A 30 -9.56 -17.23 4.68
N PHE A 31 -10.46 -17.64 5.56
CA PHE A 31 -10.36 -18.87 6.36
C PHE A 31 -11.58 -19.75 6.12
N LYS A 32 -11.40 -20.92 5.52
CA LYS A 32 -12.49 -21.88 5.22
C LYS A 32 -13.73 -21.24 4.55
N GLY A 33 -13.53 -20.28 3.65
CA GLY A 33 -14.60 -19.56 2.96
C GLY A 33 -15.12 -18.32 3.69
N PHE A 34 -14.75 -18.10 4.95
CA PHE A 34 -15.10 -16.92 5.71
C PHE A 34 -14.05 -15.82 5.54
N ARG A 35 -14.51 -14.58 5.36
CA ARG A 35 -13.64 -13.41 5.36
C ARG A 35 -13.50 -12.88 6.78
N ILE A 36 -12.25 -12.75 7.23
CA ILE A 36 -11.89 -12.12 8.50
C ILE A 36 -11.20 -10.80 8.16
N GLN A 37 -11.74 -9.69 8.64
CA GLN A 37 -11.16 -8.37 8.46
C GLN A 37 -10.69 -7.82 9.80
N ILE A 38 -9.40 -7.48 9.86
CA ILE A 38 -8.78 -6.87 11.04
C ILE A 38 -8.42 -5.43 10.67
N SER A 39 -8.98 -4.48 11.43
CA SER A 39 -8.75 -3.06 11.24
C SER A 39 -8.82 -2.32 12.57
N LYS A 40 -8.04 -1.24 12.70
CA LYS A 40 -8.01 -0.41 13.90
C LYS A 40 -9.37 0.29 14.12
N TYR A 41 -9.92 0.14 15.32
CA TYR A 41 -11.17 0.81 15.71
C TYR A 41 -10.98 2.33 15.73
N LYS A 42 -11.98 3.07 15.21
CA LYS A 42 -11.97 4.55 15.10
C LYS A 42 -10.69 5.16 14.49
N ALA A 43 -10.01 4.44 13.60
CA ALA A 43 -8.87 5.00 12.88
C ALA A 43 -9.27 6.28 12.11
N SER A 44 -8.45 7.33 12.25
CA SER A 44 -8.64 8.58 11.50
C SER A 44 -8.45 8.37 10.00
N GLY A 45 -8.97 9.29 9.19
CA GLY A 45 -8.73 9.28 7.74
C GLY A 45 -7.24 9.28 7.40
N ALA A 46 -6.45 10.09 8.11
CA ALA A 46 -5.00 10.17 7.91
C ALA A 46 -4.29 8.83 8.22
N GLU A 47 -4.64 8.17 9.33
CA GLU A 47 -4.09 6.86 9.67
C GLU A 47 -4.42 5.80 8.62
N ARG A 48 -5.66 5.77 8.13
CA ARG A 48 -6.06 4.84 7.05
C ARG A 48 -5.25 5.07 5.78
N VAL A 49 -5.02 6.32 5.41
CA VAL A 49 -4.19 6.68 4.24
C VAL A 49 -2.74 6.25 4.44
N GLN A 50 -2.17 6.48 5.62
CA GLN A 50 -0.80 6.04 5.92
C GLN A 50 -0.65 4.51 5.92
N GLN A 51 -1.62 3.79 6.48
CA GLN A 51 -1.63 2.33 6.45
C GLN A 51 -1.74 1.80 5.02
N LEU A 52 -2.63 2.38 4.21
CA LEU A 52 -2.77 2.03 2.79
C LEU A 52 -1.47 2.30 2.03
N TYR A 53 -0.82 3.43 2.28
CA TYR A 53 0.47 3.79 1.69
C TYR A 53 1.54 2.75 2.03
N LYS A 54 1.73 2.44 3.32
CA LYS A 54 2.73 1.46 3.80
C LYS A 54 2.50 0.09 3.16
N ARG A 55 1.25 -0.39 3.17
CA ARG A 55 0.87 -1.69 2.61
C ARG A 55 1.12 -1.76 1.10
N ARG A 56 0.69 -0.75 0.35
CA ARG A 56 0.92 -0.68 -1.10
C ARG A 56 2.40 -0.68 -1.43
N ARG A 57 3.22 0.08 -0.69
CA ARG A 57 4.68 0.09 -0.88
C ARG A 57 5.33 -1.26 -0.62
N ALA A 58 4.95 -1.94 0.46
CA ALA A 58 5.48 -3.26 0.80
C ALA A 58 5.14 -4.32 -0.28
N GLN A 59 3.97 -4.21 -0.91
CA GLN A 59 3.52 -5.13 -1.96
C GLN A 59 4.03 -4.76 -3.37
N GLY A 60 4.79 -3.67 -3.49
CA GLY A 60 5.23 -3.15 -4.79
C GLY A 60 4.07 -2.65 -5.65
N LEU A 61 3.05 -2.07 -5.03
CA LEU A 61 1.88 -1.49 -5.69
C LEU A 61 2.00 0.05 -5.75
N CYS A 62 1.40 0.64 -6.77
CA CYS A 62 1.28 2.08 -6.92
C CYS A 62 0.48 2.64 -5.74
N ILE A 63 1.02 3.65 -5.06
CA ILE A 63 0.37 4.24 -3.88
C ILE A 63 -0.96 4.95 -4.21
N VAL A 64 -1.21 5.31 -5.47
CA VAL A 64 -2.43 6.01 -5.92
C VAL A 64 -3.51 5.01 -6.34
N CYS A 65 -3.25 4.19 -7.36
CA CYS A 65 -4.25 3.27 -7.92
C CYS A 65 -4.13 1.81 -7.48
N GLY A 66 -3.02 1.40 -6.84
CA GLY A 66 -2.81 0.01 -6.44
C GLY A 66 -2.35 -0.94 -7.56
N THR A 67 -2.10 -0.45 -8.78
CA THR A 67 -1.51 -1.26 -9.88
C THR A 67 -0.12 -1.75 -9.52
N LYS A 68 0.25 -2.97 -9.91
CA LYS A 68 1.60 -3.52 -9.70
C LYS A 68 2.65 -2.63 -10.37
N VAL A 69 3.68 -2.27 -9.62
CA VAL A 69 4.84 -1.54 -10.15
C VAL A 69 5.87 -2.56 -10.61
N THR A 70 6.29 -2.46 -11.86
CA THR A 70 7.32 -3.30 -12.47
C THR A 70 8.68 -2.61 -12.50
N ARG A 71 8.68 -1.27 -12.60
CA ARG A 71 9.89 -0.47 -12.75
C ARG A 71 10.64 -0.25 -11.44
N LYS A 72 11.95 -0.50 -11.46
CA LYS A 72 12.88 -0.26 -10.35
C LYS A 72 13.67 1.02 -10.57
N ASN A 73 14.07 1.65 -9.48
CA ASN A 73 15.09 2.70 -9.49
C ASN A 73 16.44 2.06 -9.86
N PRO A 74 17.12 2.50 -10.92
CA PRO A 74 18.41 1.92 -11.33
C PRO A 74 19.52 2.13 -10.29
N VAL A 75 19.43 3.18 -9.46
CA VAL A 75 20.45 3.49 -8.44
C VAL A 75 20.30 2.61 -7.21
N THR A 76 19.07 2.33 -6.78
CA THR A 76 18.82 1.60 -5.52
C THR A 76 18.30 0.19 -5.71
N GLY A 77 17.89 -0.20 -6.93
CA GLY A 77 17.22 -1.46 -7.22
C GLY A 77 15.79 -1.57 -6.66
N ILE A 78 15.29 -0.56 -5.94
CA ILE A 78 13.99 -0.60 -5.27
C ILE A 78 12.87 -0.22 -6.25
N LEU A 79 11.71 -0.88 -6.15
CA LEU A 79 10.52 -0.51 -6.91
C LEU A 79 10.10 0.94 -6.64
N TYR A 80 9.73 1.65 -7.71
CA TYR A 80 9.18 2.98 -7.59
C TYR A 80 7.85 2.99 -6.82
N ARG A 81 7.49 4.15 -6.25
CA ARG A 81 6.26 4.32 -5.48
C ARG A 81 4.99 4.43 -6.35
N LEU A 82 5.15 4.70 -7.64
CA LEU A 82 4.07 4.94 -8.61
C LEU A 82 4.23 4.01 -9.81
N CYS A 83 3.10 3.64 -10.43
CA CYS A 83 3.09 3.05 -11.77
C CYS A 83 3.45 4.09 -12.83
N ASP A 84 3.75 3.63 -14.05
CA ASP A 84 4.20 4.51 -15.13
C ASP A 84 3.17 5.60 -15.50
N THR A 85 1.87 5.28 -15.45
CA THR A 85 0.78 6.26 -15.67
C THR A 85 0.87 7.43 -14.69
N HIS A 86 0.83 7.15 -13.39
CA HIS A 86 0.86 8.19 -12.37
C HIS A 86 2.20 8.91 -12.28
N ARG A 87 3.30 8.28 -12.71
CA ARG A 87 4.58 8.98 -12.89
C ARG A 87 4.50 9.99 -14.02
N ALA A 88 4.02 9.59 -15.20
CA ALA A 88 3.91 10.46 -16.36
C ALA A 88 3.01 11.67 -16.05
N GLU A 89 1.91 11.49 -15.32
CA GLU A 89 1.05 12.57 -14.86
C GLU A 89 1.79 13.57 -13.96
N ILE A 90 2.60 13.10 -13.01
CA ILE A 90 3.40 13.97 -12.14
C ILE A 90 4.51 14.67 -12.92
N ASP A 91 5.19 13.95 -13.80
CA ASP A 91 6.27 14.50 -14.62
C ASP A 91 5.73 15.60 -15.55
N GLN A 92 4.54 15.41 -16.13
CA GLN A 92 3.86 16.42 -16.93
C GLN A 92 3.50 17.65 -16.07
N LYS A 93 2.85 17.46 -14.92
CA LYS A 93 2.52 18.55 -14.00
C LYS A 93 3.75 19.35 -13.57
N ASN A 94 4.88 18.68 -13.37
CA ASN A 94 6.13 19.33 -13.02
C ASN A 94 6.71 20.15 -14.18
N LYS A 95 6.63 19.64 -15.43
CA LYS A 95 7.02 20.39 -16.63
C LYS A 95 6.18 21.65 -16.80
N GLU A 96 4.86 21.55 -16.62
CA GLU A 96 3.94 22.69 -16.70
C GLU A 96 4.27 23.76 -15.65
N LYS A 97 4.49 23.35 -14.39
CA LYS A 97 4.92 24.25 -13.31
C LYS A 97 6.27 24.93 -13.62
N ALA A 98 7.22 24.20 -14.20
CA ALA A 98 8.52 24.76 -14.58
C ALA A 98 8.40 25.79 -15.71
N LYS A 99 7.54 25.56 -16.71
CA LYS A 99 7.25 26.53 -17.77
C LYS A 99 6.58 27.79 -17.21
N ALA A 100 5.59 27.65 -16.34
CA ALA A 100 4.91 28.78 -15.70
C ALA A 100 5.85 29.65 -14.86
N LYS A 101 6.89 29.06 -14.25
CA LYS A 101 7.91 29.81 -13.49
C LYS A 101 8.93 30.53 -14.37
N LYS A 102 9.12 30.13 -15.63
CA LYS A 102 10.08 30.76 -16.57
C LYS A 102 9.45 31.87 -17.42
N GLY A 103 8.12 31.94 -17.48
CA GLY A 103 7.37 33.00 -18.17
C GLY A 103 6.92 34.15 -17.25
N LYS A 104 7.37 34.15 -16.00
CA LYS A 104 7.31 35.28 -15.07
C LYS A 104 8.72 35.81 -14.89
#